data_AF-A0A1T5K0L0-F1
#
_entry.id   AF-A0A1T5K0L0-F1
#
_cell.length_a   1.000
_cell.length_b   1.000
_cell.length_c   1.000
_cell.angle_alpha   90.00
_cell.angle_beta   90.00
_cell.angle_gamma   90.00
#
_symmetry.space_group_name_H-M   'P 1'
#
loop_
_entity.id
_entity.type
_entity.pdbx_description
1 polymer ?
#
loop_
_entity_poly.entity_id
_entity_poly.type
_entity_poly.pdbx_seq_one_letter_code
_entity_poly.pdbx_strand_id
1 'polypeptide(L)'
;MTMTSIPTAPDVRVTAAHLRSIPHYTTRRGFCVSGARAWFQRHGLDFRAFVRDGIPASQLEATGCGLGAALANWARQEVAHGR
;
A
#
# COMPACT_ATOMS: atom_id res chain seq x y z
N MET A 1 -16.53 13.28 -20.13
CA MET A 1 -15.35 12.45 -19.77
C MET A 1 -14.72 13.03 -18.51
N THR A 2 -15.27 12.73 -17.34
CA THR A 2 -14.63 13.00 -16.05
C THR A 2 -15.03 11.83 -15.16
N MET A 3 -14.16 10.83 -15.07
CA MET A 3 -14.32 9.72 -14.14
C MET A 3 -14.37 10.30 -12.73
N THR A 4 -15.56 10.27 -12.14
CA THR A 4 -15.81 10.50 -10.72
C THR A 4 -14.99 9.48 -9.93
N SER A 5 -13.82 9.90 -9.45
CA SER A 5 -13.09 9.14 -8.44
C SER A 5 -13.84 9.32 -7.12
N ILE A 6 -14.55 8.29 -6.69
CA ILE A 6 -15.23 8.22 -5.40
C ILE A 6 -14.14 8.06 -4.34
N PRO A 7 -13.94 9.00 -3.39
CA PRO A 7 -13.02 8.78 -2.28
C PRO A 7 -13.72 7.93 -1.21
N THR A 8 -13.55 6.62 -1.28
CA THR A 8 -14.00 5.73 -0.20
C THR A 8 -12.88 5.57 0.83
N ALA A 9 -13.17 6.01 2.07
CA ALA A 9 -12.40 5.81 3.30
C ALA A 9 -11.13 6.67 3.48
N PRO A 10 -10.74 6.99 4.74
CA PRO A 10 -9.78 8.06 5.04
C PRO A 10 -8.42 7.78 4.41
N ASP A 11 -7.81 8.85 3.90
CA ASP A 11 -6.53 8.88 3.18
C ASP A 11 -5.37 8.53 4.11
N VAL A 12 -5.31 7.27 4.54
CA VAL A 12 -4.24 6.78 5.38
C VAL A 12 -2.99 6.68 4.53
N ARG A 13 -1.94 7.41 4.94
CA ARG A 13 -0.63 7.34 4.30
C ARG A 13 -0.04 5.95 4.50
N VAL A 14 0.13 5.24 3.40
CA VAL A 14 0.81 3.95 3.39
C VAL A 14 2.30 4.19 3.14
N THR A 15 3.13 3.67 4.04
CA THR A 15 4.59 3.79 3.94
C THR A 15 5.26 2.42 3.92
N ALA A 16 6.57 2.40 3.67
CA ALA A 16 7.38 1.19 3.71
C ALA A 16 7.37 0.49 5.08
N ALA A 17 7.04 1.19 6.17
CA ALA A 17 6.89 0.60 7.49
C ALA A 17 5.69 -0.36 7.54
N HIS A 18 4.53 0.07 7.03
CA HIS A 18 3.33 -0.77 6.93
C HIS A 18 3.58 -2.01 6.06
N LEU A 19 4.31 -1.84 4.96
CA LEU A 19 4.65 -2.94 4.06
C LEU A 19 5.56 -4.01 4.69
N ARG A 20 6.41 -3.62 5.64
CA ARG A 20 7.23 -4.57 6.43
C ARG A 20 6.45 -5.21 7.59
N SER A 21 5.50 -4.47 8.15
CA SER A 21 4.68 -4.90 9.29
C SER A 21 3.57 -5.89 8.90
N ILE A 22 3.10 -5.84 7.65
CA ILE A 22 1.97 -6.66 7.19
C ILE A 22 2.23 -8.16 7.37
N PRO A 23 1.45 -8.85 8.22
CA PRO A 23 1.62 -10.27 8.45
C PRO A 23 0.91 -11.08 7.35
N HIS A 24 1.37 -12.31 7.08
CA HIS A 24 0.71 -13.31 6.24
C HIS A 24 0.64 -13.11 4.71
N TYR A 25 1.35 -12.14 4.10
CA TYR A 25 1.31 -11.99 2.63
C TYR A 25 2.25 -12.96 1.87
N THR A 26 3.29 -13.48 2.53
CA THR A 26 4.15 -14.55 1.98
C THR A 26 4.51 -15.55 3.08
N THR A 27 5.07 -16.71 2.72
CA THR A 27 5.48 -17.78 3.65
C THR A 27 6.50 -17.30 4.69
N ARG A 28 7.15 -16.15 4.45
CA ARG A 28 7.89 -15.37 5.44
C ARG A 28 7.08 -14.14 5.86
N ARG A 29 7.09 -13.80 7.15
CA ARG A 29 6.43 -12.58 7.67
C ARG A 29 6.95 -11.34 6.94
N GLY A 30 6.05 -10.48 6.47
CA GLY A 30 6.38 -9.21 5.81
C GLY A 30 6.75 -9.34 4.34
N PHE A 31 6.45 -8.30 3.55
CA PHE A 31 6.90 -8.23 2.17
C PHE A 31 8.37 -7.77 2.15
N CYS A 32 9.26 -8.57 1.55
CA CYS A 32 10.66 -8.16 1.41
C CYS A 32 10.75 -6.94 0.47
N VAL A 33 11.69 -6.02 0.72
CA VAL A 33 11.88 -4.79 -0.08
C VAL A 33 12.04 -5.12 -1.56
N SER A 34 12.70 -6.24 -1.89
CA SER A 34 12.89 -6.72 -3.26
C SER A 34 11.57 -7.13 -3.93
N GLY A 35 10.70 -7.85 -3.21
CA GLY A 35 9.37 -8.24 -3.68
C GLY A 35 8.46 -7.03 -3.85
N ALA A 36 8.52 -6.09 -2.90
CA ALA A 36 7.84 -4.80 -2.96
C ALA A 36 8.21 -4.06 -4.23
N ARG A 37 9.52 -3.85 -4.43
CA ARG A 37 10.04 -3.16 -5.60
C ARG A 37 9.63 -3.83 -6.90
N ALA A 38 9.72 -5.16 -6.99
CA ALA A 38 9.32 -5.90 -8.19
C ALA A 38 7.82 -5.73 -8.51
N TRP A 39 6.97 -5.77 -7.48
CA TRP A 39 5.54 -5.51 -7.64
C TRP A 39 5.27 -4.07 -8.11
N PHE A 40 5.86 -3.08 -7.43
CA PHE A 40 5.73 -1.67 -7.80
C PHE A 40 6.17 -1.42 -9.26
N GLN A 41 7.30 -2.01 -9.68
CA GLN A 41 7.78 -1.90 -11.06
C GLN A 41 6.82 -2.54 -12.08
N ARG A 42 6.22 -3.70 -11.76
CA ARG A 42 5.22 -4.35 -12.64
C ARG A 42 3.94 -3.53 -12.80
N HIS A 43 3.60 -2.74 -11.79
CA HIS A 43 2.41 -1.88 -11.78
C HIS A 43 2.70 -0.43 -12.21
N GLY A 44 3.93 -0.10 -12.60
CA GLY A 44 4.30 1.26 -13.02
C GLY A 44 4.29 2.27 -11.86
N LEU A 45 4.43 1.81 -10.62
CA LEU A 45 4.45 2.66 -9.42
C LEU A 45 5.88 2.91 -8.96
N ASP A 46 6.14 4.15 -8.51
CA ASP A 46 7.45 4.56 -8.05
C ASP A 46 7.73 4.13 -6.60
N PHE A 47 8.48 3.04 -6.44
CA PHE A 47 8.84 2.53 -5.11
C PHE A 47 9.68 3.53 -4.30
N ARG A 48 10.57 4.31 -4.95
CA ARG A 48 11.37 5.32 -4.24
C ARG A 48 10.51 6.47 -3.71
N ALA A 49 9.55 6.94 -4.52
CA ALA A 49 8.61 7.96 -4.07
C ALA A 49 7.76 7.46 -2.91
N PHE A 50 7.28 6.21 -3.00
CA PHE A 50 6.55 5.53 -1.93
C PHE A 50 7.33 5.41 -0.61
N VAL A 51 8.62 5.05 -0.65
CA VAL A 51 9.43 4.93 0.58
C VAL A 51 9.69 6.29 1.22
N ARG A 52 9.84 7.35 0.41
CA ARG A 52 10.16 8.71 0.89
C ARG A 52 8.93 9.45 1.42
N ASP A 53 7.85 9.47 0.64
CA ASP A 53 6.67 10.30 0.90
C ASP A 53 5.47 9.50 1.44
N GLY A 54 5.47 8.18 1.19
CA GLY A 54 4.28 7.36 1.26
C GLY A 54 3.36 7.60 0.06
N ILE A 55 2.33 6.77 -0.07
CA ILE A 55 1.22 7.03 -1.01
C ILE A 55 -0.10 6.82 -0.28
N PRO A 56 -1.17 7.49 -0.71
CA PRO A 56 -2.49 7.28 -0.14
C PRO A 56 -2.99 5.86 -0.38
N ALA A 57 -3.69 5.31 0.60
CA ALA A 57 -4.34 3.99 0.52
C ALA A 57 -5.22 3.85 -0.74
N SER A 58 -5.94 4.91 -1.13
CA SER A 58 -6.78 4.92 -2.32
C SER A 58 -6.00 4.75 -3.63
N GLN A 59 -4.75 5.24 -3.70
CA GLN A 59 -3.90 5.04 -4.88
C GLN A 59 -3.42 3.59 -5.01
N LEU A 60 -3.22 2.90 -3.88
CA LEU A 60 -2.96 1.46 -3.87
C LEU A 60 -4.18 0.65 -4.29
N GLU A 61 -5.37 1.04 -3.83
CA GLU A 61 -6.64 0.41 -4.24
C GLU A 61 -6.92 0.63 -5.74
N ALA A 62 -6.60 1.82 -6.27
CA ALA A 62 -6.74 2.14 -7.69
C ALA A 62 -5.83 1.29 -8.60
N THR A 63 -4.78 0.69 -8.05
CA THR A 63 -3.91 -0.26 -8.79
C THR A 63 -4.66 -1.57 -9.10
N GLY A 64 -5.79 -1.84 -8.44
CA GLY A 64 -6.67 -2.99 -8.72
C GLY A 64 -6.07 -4.35 -8.37
N CYS A 65 -5.09 -4.37 -7.46
CA CYS A 65 -4.39 -5.59 -7.07
C CYS A 65 -4.70 -5.98 -5.62
N GLY A 66 -4.82 -7.29 -5.34
CA GLY A 66 -5.05 -7.81 -3.99
C GLY A 66 -4.01 -7.34 -2.96
N LEU A 67 -2.77 -7.10 -3.39
CA LEU A 67 -1.72 -6.51 -2.54
C LEU A 67 -2.08 -5.10 -2.08
N GLY A 68 -2.52 -4.24 -3.01
CA GLY A 68 -2.83 -2.85 -2.75
C GLY A 68 -3.99 -2.71 -1.77
N ALA A 69 -5.05 -3.50 -1.96
CA ALA A 69 -6.19 -3.55 -1.05
C ALA A 69 -5.82 -4.08 0.35
N ALA A 70 -5.03 -5.15 0.42
CA ALA A 70 -4.56 -5.69 1.71
C ALA A 70 -3.69 -4.69 2.47
N LEU A 71 -2.80 -3.99 1.76
CA LEU A 71 -1.90 -3.01 2.34
C LEU A 71 -2.63 -1.74 2.79
N ALA A 72 -3.60 -1.27 2.01
CA ALA A 72 -4.51 -0.19 2.40
C ALA A 72 -5.27 -0.53 3.69
N ASN A 73 -5.84 -1.73 3.76
CA ASN A 73 -6.54 -2.19 4.96
C ASN A 73 -5.61 -2.32 6.18
N TRP A 74 -4.40 -2.86 5.98
CA TRP A 74 -3.41 -2.98 7.03
C TRP A 74 -2.96 -1.61 7.58
N ALA A 75 -2.68 -0.65 6.70
CA ALA A 75 -2.31 0.69 7.10
C ALA A 75 -3.43 1.37 7.91
N ARG A 76 -4.69 1.19 7.52
CA ARG A 76 -5.84 1.66 8.31
C ARG A 76 -5.86 1.02 9.71
N GLN A 77 -5.55 -0.27 9.81
CA GLN A 77 -5.49 -0.95 11.10
C GLN A 77 -4.32 -0.48 11.97
N GLU A 78 -3.13 -0.28 11.43
CA GLU A 78 -1.98 0.24 12.21
C GLU A 78 -2.26 1.65 12.74
N VAL A 79 -2.84 2.54 11.91
CA VAL A 79 -3.26 3.87 12.35
C VAL A 79 -4.34 3.80 13.42
N ALA A 80 -5.32 2.90 13.28
CA ALA A 80 -6.34 2.68 14.30
C ALA A 80 -5.75 2.11 15.61
N HIS A 81 -4.66 1.34 15.53
CA HIS A 81 -3.92 0.84 16.70
C HIS A 81 -2.90 1.87 17.25
N GLY A 82 -2.83 3.08 16.70
CA GLY A 82 -2.05 4.20 17.24
C GLY A 82 -0.54 4.11 17.02
N ARG A 83 -0.08 3.42 15.97
CA ARG A 83 1.34 3.30 15.63
C ARG A 83 1.70 3.90 14.27
#